data_AF-A0A239AWI9-F1
#
_entry.id   AF-A0A239AWI9-F1
#
_cell.length_a   1.000
_cell.length_b   1.000
_cell.length_c   1.000
_cell.angle_alpha   90.00
_cell.angle_beta   90.00
_cell.angle_gamma   90.00
#
_symmetry.space_group_name_H-M   'P 1'
#
loop_
_entity.id
_entity.type
_entity.pdbx_description
1 polymer ?
#
loop_
_entity_poly.entity_id
_entity_poly.type
_entity_poly.pdbx_seq_one_letter_code
_entity_poly.pdbx_strand_id
1 'polypeptide(L)'
;MAAKSKVKTDSGEAKKPAKKKRKNRPGGPGRPKYTIKQVKQAINGTGGIKVEICERLKCSRTTLDAYIAKHPEIAEYYKEECESVLDMAESRLFSNIDRGELGALMYYLNNKGKERGYNRPQRGDAADAQQRPVVLSLNFGPKPGQDDRPAGQPVGGGADGQ
;
A
#
# COMPACT_ATOMS: atom_id res chain seq x y z
N MET A 1 -71.98 10.05 -53.49
CA MET A 1 -70.86 10.10 -54.45
C MET A 1 -69.67 10.79 -53.80
N ALA A 2 -68.47 10.36 -54.17
CA ALA A 2 -67.23 10.49 -53.42
C ALA A 2 -66.66 11.93 -53.29
N ALA A 3 -65.93 12.16 -52.20
CA ALA A 3 -64.74 13.02 -52.20
C ALA A 3 -63.79 12.60 -51.07
N LYS A 4 -62.63 12.05 -51.44
CA LYS A 4 -61.44 11.87 -50.61
C LYS A 4 -60.78 13.24 -50.42
N SER A 5 -60.19 13.53 -49.26
CA SER A 5 -58.94 14.31 -49.14
C SER A 5 -58.34 14.23 -47.73
N LYS A 6 -57.08 13.80 -47.69
CA LYS A 6 -56.16 13.69 -46.54
C LYS A 6 -55.84 15.06 -45.94
N VAL A 7 -55.68 15.17 -44.62
CA VAL A 7 -54.58 15.93 -43.99
C VAL A 7 -54.17 15.30 -42.64
N LYS A 8 -52.89 14.87 -42.62
CA LYS A 8 -51.95 14.54 -41.53
C LYS A 8 -52.43 14.55 -40.07
N THR A 9 -52.31 13.38 -39.43
CA THR A 9 -52.10 13.27 -37.98
C THR A 9 -50.71 13.82 -37.61
N ASP A 10 -50.72 14.93 -36.89
CA ASP A 10 -49.61 15.48 -36.13
C ASP A 10 -49.44 14.64 -34.85
N SER A 11 -48.28 14.01 -34.68
CA SER A 11 -47.83 13.47 -33.40
C SER A 11 -46.32 13.29 -33.51
N GLY A 12 -45.63 14.42 -33.40
CA GLY A 12 -44.18 14.50 -33.43
C GLY A 12 -43.52 13.61 -32.38
N GLU A 13 -42.55 12.86 -32.85
CA GLU A 13 -41.57 12.11 -32.07
C GLU A 13 -40.86 13.07 -31.09
N ALA A 14 -41.06 12.83 -29.79
CA ALA A 14 -40.50 13.63 -28.71
C ALA A 14 -38.97 13.53 -28.70
N LYS A 15 -38.29 14.48 -29.34
CA LYS A 15 -36.85 14.66 -29.23
C LYS A 15 -36.48 14.93 -27.76
N LYS A 16 -35.78 13.98 -27.15
CA LYS A 16 -35.09 14.13 -25.85
C LYS A 16 -34.34 15.47 -25.82
N PRO A 17 -34.47 16.29 -24.75
CA PRO A 17 -33.77 17.56 -24.69
C PRO A 17 -32.26 17.31 -24.65
N ALA A 18 -31.56 17.93 -25.60
CA ALA A 18 -30.11 17.91 -25.70
C ALA A 18 -29.48 18.39 -24.39
N LYS A 19 -28.68 17.52 -23.76
CA LYS A 19 -27.86 17.86 -22.60
C LYS A 19 -26.91 19.00 -22.98
N LYS A 20 -27.22 20.21 -22.52
CA LYS A 20 -26.39 21.41 -22.70
C LYS A 20 -25.02 21.12 -22.08
N LYS A 21 -23.97 20.95 -22.91
CA LYS A 21 -22.58 20.77 -22.46
C LYS A 21 -22.24 21.90 -21.49
N ARG A 22 -22.00 21.57 -20.22
CA ARG A 22 -21.54 22.53 -19.21
C ARG A 22 -20.20 23.06 -19.70
N LYS A 23 -20.12 24.36 -20.00
CA LYS A 23 -18.87 25.03 -20.39
C LYS A 23 -17.85 24.76 -19.28
N ASN A 24 -16.73 24.12 -19.62
CA ASN A 24 -15.63 23.89 -18.68
C ASN A 24 -15.00 25.26 -18.39
N ARG A 25 -15.36 25.86 -17.25
CA ARG A 25 -14.79 27.14 -16.83
C ARG A 25 -13.48 26.83 -16.13
N PRO A 26 -12.33 27.39 -16.53
CA PRO A 26 -11.09 27.18 -15.81
C PRO A 26 -11.32 27.65 -14.36
N GLY A 27 -11.19 26.72 -13.41
CA GLY A 27 -11.33 27.03 -12.00
C GLY A 27 -10.24 28.03 -11.61
N GLY A 28 -10.66 29.23 -11.21
CA GLY A 28 -9.74 30.23 -10.66
C GLY A 28 -9.01 29.70 -9.41
N PRO A 29 -7.92 30.33 -8.97
CA PRO A 29 -7.15 29.87 -7.83
C PRO A 29 -8.06 29.78 -6.61
N GLY A 30 -8.39 28.55 -6.23
CA GLY A 30 -9.23 28.27 -5.07
C GLY A 30 -8.57 28.85 -3.83
N ARG A 31 -9.36 29.53 -2.99
CA ARG A 31 -8.90 30.04 -1.69
C ARG A 31 -8.18 28.92 -0.94
N PRO A 32 -7.08 29.20 -0.23
CA PRO A 32 -6.37 28.18 0.54
C PRO A 32 -7.37 27.53 1.49
N LYS A 33 -7.56 26.21 1.33
CA LYS A 33 -8.61 25.46 2.05
C LYS A 33 -8.34 25.39 3.56
N TYR A 34 -7.10 25.61 3.97
CA TYR A 34 -6.66 25.53 5.36
C TYR A 34 -5.80 26.74 5.70
N THR A 35 -5.91 27.20 6.95
CA THR A 35 -5.01 28.21 7.52
C THR A 35 -3.80 27.52 8.15
N ILE A 36 -2.64 28.20 8.16
CA ILE A 36 -1.39 27.66 8.74
C ILE A 36 -1.61 27.24 10.20
N LYS A 37 -2.39 28.04 10.97
CA LYS A 37 -2.71 27.75 12.37
C LYS A 37 -3.50 26.44 12.56
N GLN A 38 -4.49 26.19 11.69
CA GLN A 38 -5.27 24.94 11.74
C GLN A 38 -4.41 23.72 11.45
N VAL A 39 -3.48 23.84 10.50
CA VAL A 39 -2.57 22.74 10.17
C VAL A 39 -1.59 22.47 11.31
N LYS A 40 -1.01 23.51 11.94
CA LYS A 40 -0.14 23.34 13.12
C LYS A 40 -0.87 22.68 14.30
N GLN A 41 -2.09 23.10 14.61
CA GLN A 41 -2.91 22.47 15.65
C GLN A 41 -3.24 21.00 15.34
N ALA A 42 -3.47 20.68 14.06
CA ALA A 42 -3.73 19.30 13.66
C ALA A 42 -2.47 18.41 13.74
N ILE A 43 -1.29 18.97 13.48
CA ILE A 43 -0.02 18.24 13.59
C ILE A 43 0.34 17.96 15.05
N ASN A 44 0.16 18.95 15.93
CA ASN A 44 0.51 18.84 17.34
C ASN A 44 -0.13 17.60 18.00
N GLY A 45 0.69 16.73 18.57
CA GLY A 45 0.24 15.52 19.27
C GLY A 45 -0.27 14.39 18.37
N THR A 46 0.03 14.43 17.07
CA THR A 46 -0.08 13.24 16.18
C THR A 46 1.23 12.46 16.08
N GLY A 47 2.33 13.07 16.53
CA GLY A 47 3.63 12.42 16.49
C GLY A 47 4.16 12.16 15.07
N GLY A 48 3.79 13.01 14.11
CA GLY A 48 4.20 12.86 12.71
C GLY A 48 3.39 11.84 11.90
N ILE A 49 2.33 11.26 12.47
CA ILE A 49 1.49 10.29 11.74
C ILE A 49 0.58 11.03 10.75
N LYS A 50 1.00 11.04 9.47
CA LYS A 50 0.26 11.71 8.38
C LYS A 50 -1.21 11.29 8.25
N VAL A 51 -1.56 10.05 8.60
CA VAL A 51 -2.96 9.56 8.55
C VAL A 51 -3.80 10.30 9.57
N GLU A 52 -3.34 10.39 10.82
CA GLU A 52 -4.06 11.04 11.90
C GLU A 52 -4.22 12.54 11.64
N ILE A 53 -3.18 13.19 11.10
CA ILE A 53 -3.24 14.59 10.68
C ILE A 53 -4.32 14.78 9.59
N CYS A 54 -4.38 13.86 8.62
CA CYS A 54 -5.39 13.89 7.56
C CYS A 54 -6.80 13.69 8.08
N GLU A 55 -7.00 12.82 9.07
CA GLU A 55 -8.30 12.61 9.72
C GLU A 55 -8.75 13.84 10.49
N ARG A 56 -7.86 14.49 11.25
CA ARG A 56 -8.13 15.74 11.98
C ARG A 56 -8.51 16.89 11.04
N LEU A 57 -7.81 17.00 9.90
CA LEU A 57 -8.06 18.05 8.90
C LEU A 57 -9.13 17.69 7.86
N LYS A 58 -9.60 16.44 7.84
CA LYS A 58 -10.46 15.87 6.79
C LYS A 58 -9.91 16.12 5.37
N CYS A 59 -8.60 15.95 5.20
CA CYS A 59 -7.89 16.17 3.94
C CYS A 59 -7.29 14.87 3.38
N SER A 60 -7.09 14.81 2.07
CA SER A 60 -6.32 13.71 1.46
C SER A 60 -4.82 13.89 1.76
N ARG A 61 -4.10 12.78 1.93
CA ARG A 61 -2.64 12.72 2.11
C ARG A 61 -1.90 13.55 1.06
N THR A 62 -2.30 13.44 -0.21
CA THR A 62 -1.69 14.20 -1.32
C THR A 62 -1.87 15.71 -1.14
N THR A 63 -2.99 16.15 -0.56
CA THR A 63 -3.23 17.56 -0.27
C THR A 63 -2.35 18.05 0.88
N LEU A 64 -2.18 17.22 1.92
CA LEU A 64 -1.30 17.52 3.05
C LEU A 64 0.17 17.61 2.60
N ASP A 65 0.66 16.64 1.82
CA ASP A 65 2.03 16.65 1.30
C ASP A 65 2.29 17.88 0.41
N ALA A 66 1.35 18.23 -0.46
CA ALA A 66 1.44 19.45 -1.27
C ALA A 66 1.41 20.73 -0.41
N TYR A 67 0.75 20.71 0.75
CA TYR A 67 0.69 21.86 1.66
C TYR A 67 1.99 22.01 2.47
N ILE A 68 2.57 20.89 2.93
CA ILE A 68 3.88 20.85 3.59
C ILE A 68 4.97 21.34 2.63
N ALA A 69 4.94 20.89 1.36
CA ALA A 69 5.91 21.33 0.35
C ALA A 69 5.81 22.83 0.01
N LYS A 70 4.62 23.42 0.13
CA LYS A 70 4.38 24.86 -0.15
C LYS A 70 4.76 25.78 1.00
N HIS A 71 4.77 25.26 2.24
CA HIS A 71 4.95 26.05 3.45
C HIS A 71 6.10 25.48 4.30
N PRO A 72 7.32 26.03 4.20
CA PRO A 72 8.49 25.49 4.90
C PRO A 72 8.32 25.52 6.43
N GLU A 73 7.65 26.53 6.96
CA GLU A 73 7.33 26.66 8.40
C GLU A 73 6.53 25.45 8.94
N ILE A 74 5.65 24.87 8.12
CA ILE A 74 4.87 23.68 8.50
C ILE A 74 5.75 22.43 8.40
N ALA A 75 6.67 22.39 7.43
CA ALA A 75 7.60 21.29 7.27
C ALA A 75 8.60 21.21 8.44
N GLU A 76 9.08 22.34 8.94
CA GLU A 76 9.93 22.40 10.13
C GLU A 76 9.18 21.93 11.37
N TYR A 77 7.98 22.47 11.63
CA TYR A 77 7.16 22.04 12.75
C TYR A 77 6.81 20.54 12.70
N TYR A 78 6.54 20.01 11.50
CA TYR A 78 6.33 18.58 11.30
C TYR A 78 7.57 17.75 11.63
N LYS A 79 8.77 18.23 11.28
CA LYS A 79 10.02 17.54 11.64
C LYS A 79 10.24 17.55 13.14
N GLU A 80 10.06 18.69 13.80
CA GLU A 80 10.19 18.81 15.26
C GLU A 80 9.28 17.80 16.00
N GLU A 81 8.04 17.64 15.54
CA GLU A 81 7.12 16.65 16.12
C GLU A 81 7.56 15.21 15.86
N CYS A 82 8.14 14.92 14.69
CA CYS A 82 8.74 13.60 14.43
C CYS A 82 9.94 13.33 15.34
N GLU A 83 10.84 14.31 15.52
CA GLU A 83 11.99 14.20 16.41
C GLU A 83 11.54 13.99 17.87
N SER A 84 10.49 14.68 18.32
CA SER A 84 9.93 14.49 19.66
C SER A 84 9.45 13.06 19.91
N VAL A 85 8.84 12.41 18.92
CA VAL A 85 8.45 10.99 19.04
C VAL A 85 9.66 10.07 19.06
N LEU A 86 10.72 10.40 18.31
CA LEU A 86 11.97 9.67 18.37
C LEU A 86 12.59 9.78 19.77
N ASP A 87 12.65 10.98 20.36
CA ASP A 87 13.14 11.18 21.73
C ASP A 87 12.34 10.36 22.75
N MET A 88 11.01 10.29 22.58
CA MET A 88 10.14 9.44 23.41
C MET A 88 10.46 7.95 23.22
N ALA A 89 10.71 7.50 21.99
CA ALA A 89 11.07 6.12 21.69
C ALA A 89 12.44 5.76 22.30
N GLU A 90 13.43 6.66 22.22
CA GLU A 90 14.73 6.49 22.86
C GLU A 90 14.61 6.37 24.38
N SER A 91 13.83 7.24 25.00
CA SER A 91 13.55 7.20 26.44
C SER A 91 12.95 5.87 26.87
N ARG A 92 12.00 5.33 26.08
CA ARG A 92 11.41 4.00 26.32
C ARG A 92 12.39 2.88 26.07
N LEU A 93 13.25 2.98 25.05
CA LEU A 93 14.29 1.99 24.77
C LEU A 93 15.24 1.86 25.97
N PHE A 94 15.72 2.97 26.52
CA PHE A 94 16.58 2.94 27.72
C PHE A 94 15.87 2.33 28.93
N SER A 95 14.59 2.66 29.14
CA SER A 95 13.78 2.06 30.20
C SER A 95 13.63 0.54 30.04
N ASN A 96 13.51 0.06 28.79
CA ASN A 96 13.40 -1.37 28.50
C ASN A 96 14.74 -2.11 28.68
N ILE A 97 15.87 -1.45 28.39
CA ILE A 97 17.21 -1.98 28.64
C ILE A 97 17.42 -2.17 30.14
N ASP A 98 17.03 -1.19 30.97
CA ASP A 98 17.12 -1.26 32.43
C ASP A 98 16.28 -2.43 32.99
N ARG A 99 15.09 -2.66 32.40
CA ARG A 99 14.23 -3.81 32.73
C ARG A 99 14.75 -5.15 32.22
N GLY A 100 15.81 -5.18 31.44
CA GLY A 100 16.40 -6.40 30.89
C GLY A 100 15.60 -7.04 29.75
N GLU A 101 14.81 -6.26 29.00
CA GLU A 101 14.09 -6.78 27.83
C GLU A 101 15.10 -7.14 26.71
N LEU A 102 15.09 -8.41 26.31
CA LEU A 102 16.09 -8.97 25.39
C LEU A 102 16.11 -8.27 24.03
N GLY A 103 14.95 -7.89 23.49
CA GLY A 103 14.85 -7.19 22.22
C GLY A 103 15.54 -5.83 22.23
N ALA A 104 15.30 -5.03 23.26
CA ALA A 104 15.91 -3.72 23.46
C ALA A 104 17.44 -3.81 23.63
N LEU A 105 17.92 -4.77 24.43
CA LEU A 105 19.34 -5.06 24.60
C LEU A 105 20.02 -5.44 23.29
N MET A 106 19.43 -6.39 22.54
CA MET A 106 19.94 -6.82 21.23
C MET A 106 19.96 -5.67 20.23
N TYR A 107 18.88 -4.88 20.15
CA TYR A 107 18.80 -3.73 19.27
C TYR A 107 19.90 -2.71 19.59
N TYR A 108 20.11 -2.40 20.88
CA TYR A 108 21.13 -1.46 21.31
C TYR A 108 22.54 -1.95 20.97
N LEU A 109 22.86 -3.21 21.29
CA LEU A 109 24.18 -3.81 21.00
C LEU A 109 24.44 -3.95 19.50
N ASN A 110 23.45 -4.33 18.69
CA ASN A 110 23.61 -4.45 17.23
C ASN A 110 23.85 -3.11 16.53
N ASN A 111 23.43 -1.99 17.14
CA ASN A 111 23.60 -0.66 16.58
C ASN A 111 24.80 0.08 17.16
N LYS A 112 24.88 0.23 18.49
CA LYS A 112 25.98 0.94 19.18
C LYS A 112 27.19 0.04 19.44
N GLY A 113 27.00 -1.27 19.59
CA GLY A 113 28.07 -2.23 19.80
C GLY A 113 28.80 -2.67 18.52
N LYS A 114 28.51 -2.07 17.36
CA LYS A 114 29.19 -2.43 16.09
C LYS A 114 30.71 -2.35 16.19
N GLU A 115 31.22 -1.33 16.86
CA GLU A 115 32.66 -1.16 17.11
C GLU A 115 33.26 -2.29 17.97
N ARG A 116 32.43 -2.93 18.80
CA ARG A 116 32.80 -4.08 19.64
C ARG A 116 32.62 -5.43 18.93
N GLY A 117 32.24 -5.42 17.66
CA GLY A 117 32.06 -6.62 16.84
C GLY A 117 30.65 -7.19 16.81
N TYR A 118 29.66 -6.52 17.42
CA TYR A 118 28.25 -6.89 17.25
C TYR A 118 27.81 -6.62 15.81
N ASN A 119 27.01 -7.52 15.22
CA ASN A 119 26.53 -7.44 13.84
C ASN A 119 27.64 -7.43 12.76
N ARG A 120 28.76 -8.12 13.02
CA ARG A 120 29.78 -8.37 11.99
C ARG A 120 29.18 -9.34 10.95
N PRO A 121 29.15 -8.98 9.65
CA PRO A 121 28.74 -9.93 8.62
C PRO A 121 29.66 -11.16 8.69
N GLN A 122 29.08 -12.35 8.67
CA GLN A 122 29.87 -13.57 8.58
C GLN A 122 30.61 -13.53 7.25
N ARG A 123 31.84 -14.05 7.25
CA ARG A 123 32.80 -13.96 6.14
C ARG A 123 32.34 -14.65 4.82
N GLY A 124 31.08 -15.09 4.73
CA GLY A 124 30.47 -15.68 3.53
C GLY A 124 29.41 -14.81 2.82
N ASP A 125 28.90 -13.75 3.43
CA ASP A 125 27.72 -13.04 2.90
C ASP A 125 28.04 -11.87 1.94
N ALA A 126 29.32 -11.49 1.83
CA ALA A 126 29.75 -10.34 1.03
C ALA A 126 30.39 -10.71 -0.33
N ALA A 127 30.49 -12.01 -0.67
CA ALA A 127 31.25 -12.48 -1.83
C ALA A 127 30.45 -13.23 -2.91
N ASP A 128 29.13 -13.29 -2.84
CA ASP A 128 28.32 -13.94 -3.89
C ASP A 128 26.99 -13.21 -4.15
N ALA A 129 27.06 -11.88 -4.34
CA ALA A 129 25.97 -11.11 -4.94
C ALA A 129 25.90 -11.29 -6.47
N GLN A 130 26.41 -12.41 -7.00
CA GLN A 130 25.98 -12.92 -8.29
C GLN A 130 24.68 -13.65 -8.00
N GLN A 131 23.57 -13.13 -8.52
CA GLN A 131 22.28 -13.80 -8.50
C GLN A 131 22.45 -15.17 -9.16
N ARG A 132 22.77 -16.19 -8.35
CA ARG A 132 22.70 -17.58 -8.76
C ARG A 132 21.22 -17.84 -9.02
N PRO A 133 20.81 -18.17 -10.25
CA PRO A 133 19.42 -18.47 -10.51
C PRO A 133 19.04 -19.67 -9.65
N VAL A 134 18.12 -19.45 -8.72
CA VAL A 134 17.56 -20.54 -7.91
C VAL A 134 16.65 -21.32 -8.86
N VAL A 135 17.13 -22.44 -9.39
CA VAL A 135 16.33 -23.33 -10.23
C VAL A 135 15.41 -24.12 -9.30
N LEU A 136 14.16 -23.66 -9.19
CA LEU A 136 13.13 -24.37 -8.45
C LEU A 136 12.55 -25.48 -9.33
N SER A 137 13.08 -26.70 -9.20
CA SER A 137 12.53 -27.88 -9.88
C SER A 137 11.28 -28.36 -9.14
N LEU A 138 10.11 -27.98 -9.63
CA LEU A 138 8.83 -28.47 -9.13
C LEU A 138 8.48 -29.80 -9.80
N ASN A 139 8.71 -30.91 -9.11
CA ASN A 139 8.23 -32.22 -9.54
C ASN A 139 6.76 -32.36 -9.16
N PHE A 140 5.87 -32.04 -10.10
CA PHE A 140 4.47 -32.44 -10.00
C PHE A 140 4.41 -33.95 -10.25
N GLY A 141 4.03 -34.71 -9.23
CA GLY A 141 3.83 -36.16 -9.34
C GLY A 141 2.85 -36.52 -10.46
N PRO A 142 2.82 -37.79 -10.88
CA PRO A 142 1.98 -38.25 -11.98
C PRO A 142 0.52 -37.84 -11.73
N LYS A 143 -0.14 -37.32 -12.76
CA LYS A 143 -1.52 -36.88 -12.68
C LYS A 143 -2.40 -38.07 -12.27
N PRO A 144 -3.30 -37.91 -11.29
CA PRO A 144 -4.19 -39.01 -10.91
C PRO A 144 -5.05 -39.38 -12.13
N GLY A 145 -4.93 -40.63 -12.57
CA GLY A 145 -5.72 -41.19 -13.67
C GLY A 145 -4.99 -41.43 -14.99
N GLN A 146 -3.68 -41.19 -15.09
CA GLN A 146 -2.89 -41.68 -16.22
C GLN A 146 -2.22 -43.00 -15.84
N ASP A 147 -2.73 -44.08 -16.41
CA ASP A 147 -2.23 -45.42 -16.22
C ASP A 147 -1.06 -45.65 -17.19
N ASP A 148 0.16 -45.33 -16.77
CA ASP A 148 1.39 -45.51 -17.57
C ASP A 148 1.88 -46.97 -17.60
N ARG A 149 0.97 -47.96 -17.51
CA ARG A 149 1.33 -49.36 -17.75
C ARG A 149 1.70 -49.54 -19.23
N PRO A 150 2.90 -50.03 -19.58
CA PRO A 150 3.24 -50.32 -20.97
C PRO A 150 2.28 -51.40 -21.50
N ALA A 151 1.64 -51.12 -22.63
CA ALA A 151 0.67 -52.00 -23.25
C ALA A 151 1.30 -53.39 -23.50
N GLY A 152 0.82 -54.42 -22.78
CA GLY A 152 1.14 -55.81 -23.14
C GLY A 152 1.41 -56.82 -22.02
N GLN A 153 1.23 -56.53 -20.73
CA GLN A 153 1.25 -57.61 -19.73
C GLN A 153 -0.17 -58.13 -19.44
N PRO A 154 -0.44 -59.44 -19.62
CA PRO A 154 -1.74 -60.01 -19.31
C PRO A 154 -1.99 -59.95 -17.79
N VAL A 155 -3.23 -59.64 -17.43
CA VAL A 155 -3.71 -59.70 -16.05
C VAL A 155 -3.55 -61.13 -15.53
N GLY A 156 -2.66 -61.33 -14.56
CA GLY A 156 -2.52 -62.59 -13.83
C GLY A 156 -3.87 -62.93 -13.18
N GLY A 157 -4.44 -64.05 -13.60
CA GLY A 157 -5.73 -64.53 -13.11
C GLY A 157 -5.65 -65.03 -11.67
N GLY A 158 -6.67 -64.66 -10.90
CA GLY A 158 -7.43 -65.61 -10.08
C GLY A 158 -6.73 -66.26 -8.89
N ALA A 159 -6.90 -65.62 -7.74
CA ALA A 159 -7.45 -66.18 -6.51
C ALA A 159 -6.79 -67.43 -5.89
N ASP A 160 -6.18 -67.18 -4.73
CA ASP A 160 -6.10 -68.09 -3.58
C ASP A 160 -7.41 -68.87 -3.35
N GLY A 161 -7.27 -70.18 -3.08
CA GLY A 161 -8.40 -71.06 -2.83
C GLY A 161 -8.01 -72.45 -2.35
N GLN A 162 -7.73 -72.54 -1.04
CA GLN A 162 -7.47 -73.70 -0.16
C GLN A 162 -6.02 -74.16 0.03
#